data_AF-A0A1E8BA23-F1
#
_entry.id   AF-A0A1E8BA23-F1
#
_cell.length_a   1.000
_cell.length_b   1.000
_cell.length_c   1.000
_cell.angle_alpha   90.00
_cell.angle_beta   90.00
_cell.angle_gamma   90.00
#
_symmetry.space_group_name_H-M   'P 1'
#
loop_
_entity.id
_entity.type
_entity.pdbx_description
1 polymer ?
#
loop_
_entity_poly.entity_id
_entity_poly.type
_entity_poly.pdbx_seq_one_letter_code
_entity_poly.pdbx_strand_id
1 'polypeptide(L)' 'MSTIEKWTAVDQYMSAVLIPKDSTLEEVLLANAAANLPAHDVSSTQGKFLQLLVQIQEGNNSK' A
#
# COMPACT_ATOMS: atom_id res chain seq x y z
N MET A 1 14.95 -1.42 -19.68
CA MET A 1 13.88 -1.31 -18.67
C MET A 1 12.56 -1.04 -19.37
N SER A 2 11.63 -1.99 -19.29
CA SER A 2 10.26 -1.85 -19.79
C SER A 2 9.50 -0.78 -19.00
N THR A 3 8.36 -0.34 -19.52
CA THR A 3 7.48 0.61 -18.82
C THR A 3 7.02 0.07 -17.47
N ILE A 4 6.67 -1.23 -17.40
CA ILE A 4 6.25 -1.89 -16.16
C ILE A 4 7.40 -1.90 -15.15
N GLU A 5 8.60 -2.29 -15.57
CA GLU A 5 9.78 -2.32 -14.70
C GLU A 5 10.10 -0.94 -14.11
N LYS A 6 9.93 0.14 -14.91
CA LYS A 6 10.11 1.51 -14.42
C LYS A 6 9.08 1.88 -13.37
N TRP A 7 7.80 1.55 -13.60
CA TRP A 7 6.74 1.84 -12.64
C TRP A 7 6.90 1.05 -11.34
N THR A 8 7.28 -0.23 -11.43
CA THR A 8 7.60 -1.04 -10.25
C THR A 8 8.76 -0.45 -9.46
N ALA A 9 9.83 -0.01 -10.14
CA ALA A 9 10.98 0.60 -9.46
C ALA A 9 10.62 1.91 -8.75
N VAL A 10 9.79 2.75 -9.37
CA VAL A 10 9.30 3.99 -8.74
C VAL A 10 8.42 3.68 -7.53
N ASP A 11 7.47 2.75 -7.65
CA ASP A 11 6.57 2.39 -6.54
C ASP A 11 7.34 1.78 -5.36
N GLN A 12 8.35 0.95 -5.64
CA GLN A 12 9.22 0.39 -4.62
C GLN A 12 10.06 1.46 -3.90
N TYR A 13 10.61 2.43 -4.65
CA TYR A 13 11.35 3.55 -4.06
C TYR A 13 10.44 4.44 -3.20
N MET A 14 9.26 4.80 -3.70
CA MET A 14 8.28 5.60 -2.94
C MET A 14 7.84 4.89 -1.66
N SER A 15 7.52 3.59 -1.75
CA SER A 15 7.15 2.79 -0.59
C SER A 15 8.27 2.73 0.44
N ALA A 16 9.51 2.48 0.01
CA ALA A 16 10.66 2.36 0.91
C ALA A 16 10.99 3.67 1.65
N VAL A 17 10.79 4.83 1.01
CA VAL A 17 11.09 6.14 1.62
C VAL A 17 9.95 6.65 2.50
N LEU A 18 8.69 6.43 2.11
CA LEU A 18 7.53 7.09 2.72
C LEU A 18 6.76 6.20 3.70
N ILE A 19 6.89 4.88 3.59
CA ILE A 19 6.04 3.92 4.31
C ILE A 19 6.95 3.04 5.18
N PRO A 20 6.90 3.19 6.52
CA PRO A 20 7.56 2.28 7.43
C PRO A 20 7.06 0.84 7.22
N LYS A 21 7.96 -0.13 7.40
CA LYS A 21 7.56 -1.55 7.38
C LYS A 21 6.58 -1.85 8.51
N ASP A 22 5.59 -2.68 8.20
CA ASP A 22 4.55 -3.12 9.13
C ASP A 22 4.42 -4.64 9.03
N SER A 23 4.84 -5.34 10.07
CA SER A 23 4.80 -6.81 10.11
C SER A 23 3.38 -7.35 10.02
N THR A 24 2.38 -6.61 10.51
CA THR A 24 0.98 -7.01 10.45
C THR A 24 0.49 -7.04 9.00
N LEU A 25 0.82 -6.00 8.23
CA LEU A 25 0.42 -5.94 6.81
C LEU A 25 1.19 -6.95 5.96
N GLU A 26 2.45 -7.24 6.29
CA GLU A 26 3.22 -8.32 5.65
C GLU A 26 2.57 -9.69 5.91
N GLU A 27 2.15 -9.97 7.14
CA GLU A 27 1.45 -11.21 7.51
C GLU A 27 0.10 -11.36 6.78
N VAL A 28 -0.65 -10.26 6.62
CA VAL A 28 -1.92 -10.27 5.86
C VAL A 28 -1.69 -10.68 4.41
N LEU A 29 -0.68 -10.11 3.73
CA LEU A 29 -0.36 -10.48 2.35
C LEU A 29 0.08 -11.95 2.24
N LEU A 30 0.86 -12.45 3.22
CA LEU A 30 1.26 -13.85 3.28
C LEU A 30 0.06 -14.78 3.46
N ALA A 31 -0.90 -14.41 4.31
CA ALA A 31 -2.13 -15.18 4.52
C ALA A 31 -2.99 -15.24 3.24
N ASN A 32 -3.14 -14.11 2.52
CA ASN A 32 -3.87 -14.06 1.25
C ASN A 32 -3.22 -14.97 0.19
N ALA A 33 -1.89 -14.95 0.09
CA ALA A 33 -1.14 -15.81 -0.81
C ALA A 33 -1.29 -17.30 -0.43
N ALA A 34 -1.18 -17.63 0.87
CA ALA A 34 -1.36 -19.00 1.37
C ALA A 34 -2.76 -19.56 1.11
N ALA A 35 -3.77 -18.69 1.10
CA ALA A 35 -5.15 -19.03 0.74
C ALA A 35 -5.39 -19.12 -0.79
N ASN A 36 -4.35 -18.96 -1.62
CA ASN A 36 -4.43 -18.92 -3.09
C ASN A 36 -5.39 -17.84 -3.63
N LEU A 37 -5.52 -16.72 -2.90
CA LEU A 37 -6.27 -15.58 -3.41
C LEU A 37 -5.48 -14.90 -4.53
N PRO A 38 -6.13 -14.40 -5.60
CA PRO A 38 -5.46 -13.55 -6.57
C PRO A 38 -4.92 -12.29 -5.90
N ALA A 39 -3.74 -11.82 -6.34
CA ALA A 39 -3.11 -10.60 -5.83
C ALA A 39 -3.82 -9.33 -6.32
N HIS A 40 -5.06 -9.14 -5.88
CA HIS A 40 -5.88 -7.95 -6.12
C HIS A 40 -5.77 -6.92 -4.98
N ASP A 41 -4.91 -7.17 -4.00
CA ASP A 41 -4.56 -6.21 -2.97
C ASP A 41 -4.01 -4.91 -3.59
N VAL A 42 -4.31 -3.78 -2.95
CA VAL A 42 -3.75 -2.49 -3.34
C VAL A 42 -2.25 -2.44 -3.04
N SER A 43 -1.50 -1.62 -3.77
CA SER A 43 -0.09 -1.37 -3.42
C SER A 43 0.03 -0.67 -2.05
N SER A 44 1.21 -0.73 -1.43
CA SER A 44 1.46 -0.02 -0.16
C SER A 44 1.18 1.49 -0.29
N THR A 45 1.58 2.10 -1.40
CA THR A 45 1.30 3.52 -1.71
C THR A 45 -0.19 3.82 -1.83
N GLN A 46 -0.96 2.94 -2.47
CA GLN A 46 -2.42 3.07 -2.58
C GLN A 46 -3.13 2.87 -1.23
N GLY A 47 -2.73 1.87 -0.44
CA GLY A 47 -3.26 1.66 0.91
C GLY A 47 -2.99 2.85 1.83
N LYS A 48 -1.78 3.43 1.77
CA LYS A 48 -1.43 4.64 2.50
C LYS A 48 -2.26 5.84 2.07
N PHE A 49 -2.53 5.99 0.78
CA PHE A 49 -3.41 7.03 0.27
C PHE A 49 -4.83 6.91 0.85
N LEU A 50 -5.40 5.70 0.91
CA LEU A 50 -6.71 5.47 1.55
C LEU A 50 -6.72 5.89 3.03
N GLN A 51 -5.68 5.53 3.79
CA GLN A 51 -5.54 5.96 5.18
C GLN A 51 -5.54 7.49 5.31
N LEU A 52 -4.77 8.19 4.46
CA LEU A 52 -4.70 9.65 4.48
C LEU A 52 -6.03 10.29 4.12
N LEU A 53 -6.77 9.73 3.16
CA LEU A 53 -8.12 10.22 2.81
C LEU A 53 -9.09 10.13 4.01
N VAL A 54 -9.05 9.02 4.76
CA VAL A 54 -9.86 8.88 5.98
C VAL A 54 -9.50 9.96 6.99
N GLN A 55 -8.21 10.16 7.27
CA GLN A 55 -7.74 11.17 8.23
C GLN A 55 -8.12 12.61 7.82
N ILE A 56 -7.99 12.93 6.53
CA ILE A 56 -8.41 14.23 5.98
C ILE A 56 -9.92 14.44 6.19
N GLN A 57 -10.72 13.41 5.91
CA GLN A 57 -12.17 13.47 6.07
C GLN A 57 -12.58 13.63 7.54
N GLU A 58 -11.94 12.91 8.46
CA GLU A 58 -12.18 13.03 9.90
C GLU A 58 -11.85 14.43 10.43
N GLY A 59 -10.72 14.99 9.98
CA GLY A 59 -10.34 16.36 10.32
C GLY A 59 -11.34 17.42 9.84
N ASN A 60 -12.05 17.16 8.73
CA ASN A 60 -13.09 18.04 8.22
C ASN A 60 -14.42 17.92 8.97
N ASN A 61 -14.77 16.71 9.44
CA ASN A 61 -16.01 16.45 10.18
C ASN A 61 -15.95 16.86 11.65
N SER A 62 -14.75 17.16 12.16
CA SER A 62 -14.52 17.57 13.56
C SER A 62 -14.65 19.08 13.77
N LYS A 63 -15.20 19.83 12.80
CA LYS A 63 -15.49 21.27 12.87
C LYS A 63 -16.97 21.56 13.06
#